data_AF-A0A1G9SB06-F1
#
_entry.id   AF-A0A1G9SB06-F1
#
_cell.length_a   1.000
_cell.length_b   1.000
_cell.length_c   1.000
_cell.angle_alpha   90.00
_cell.angle_beta   90.00
_cell.angle_gamma   90.00
#
_symmetry.space_group_name_H-M   'P 1'
#
loop_
_entity.id
_entity.type
_entity.pdbx_description
1 polymer ?
#
loop_
_entity_poly.entity_id
_entity_poly.type
_entity_poly.pdbx_seq_one_letter_code
_entity_poly.pdbx_strand_id
1 'polypeptide(L)'
;MKHMKPIRGLSAACLLAVPLTLSGCGLFGSESASVDPPPGEVEAQMLQVSGGGTLDTGVLGPVSLDDTDLAAGVSTDTAPAPAAGERTTVFLEDGNGLLAPVSLSLPEGDDTAMLKDSLAALVSKGQYASALPEGFKGVLPAGTEVKNVTVDKDKLAVVEFNSKFNDYEPADERKILEAVTWTLTGQDGIQGVQLWVDGKKLTEMPLQGTPLDRPLTRTLGINLPKHGPLLMNSSAVTVYFSAASPDGTHQYYVPVTRFVPAGQDTLKAALNELIAGPESEKGLEMVMTQETVLDSVEAGQNGVVTVSLNDDMFADGKGVPAEMLESVVLTVAQNSDDALVQIRMNGQKTVTGTNNVDYGQPVSAPEYVNVLPL
;
A
#
# COMPACT_ATOMS: atom_id res chain seq x y z
N MET A 1 13.86 53.34 32.55
CA MET A 1 14.54 54.17 31.52
C MET A 1 14.10 53.68 30.15
N LYS A 2 13.41 54.55 29.42
CA LYS A 2 12.91 54.36 28.05
C LYS A 2 14.10 54.30 27.09
N HIS A 3 14.10 53.35 26.17
CA HIS A 3 14.47 53.67 24.79
C HIS A 3 13.78 52.74 23.79
N MET A 4 12.69 53.26 23.22
CA MET A 4 12.20 52.89 21.89
C MET A 4 12.98 53.69 20.85
N LYS A 5 13.22 53.10 19.67
CA LYS A 5 13.04 53.78 18.38
C LYS A 5 12.76 52.75 17.27
N PRO A 6 11.71 52.97 16.44
CA PRO A 6 11.36 52.15 15.29
C PRO A 6 11.98 52.71 14.00
N ILE A 7 12.21 51.86 13.00
CA ILE A 7 12.48 52.30 11.63
C ILE A 7 11.40 51.72 10.72
N ARG A 8 10.74 52.63 10.01
CA ARG A 8 9.66 52.41 9.05
C ARG A 8 10.25 52.38 7.64
N GLY A 9 9.68 51.53 6.79
CA GLY A 9 9.36 51.83 5.39
C GLY A 9 10.46 51.60 4.36
N LEU A 10 10.17 50.77 3.36
CA LEU A 10 9.85 51.29 2.02
C LEU A 10 9.18 50.20 1.17
N SER A 11 7.98 50.50 0.68
CA SER A 11 7.36 49.81 -0.46
C SER A 11 8.12 50.16 -1.73
N ALA A 12 8.37 49.18 -2.58
CA ALA A 12 8.65 49.39 -4.00
C ALA A 12 7.95 48.28 -4.79
N ALA A 13 6.74 48.58 -5.24
CA ALA A 13 6.03 47.82 -6.25
C ALA A 13 6.67 48.12 -7.61
N CYS A 14 7.44 47.19 -8.16
CA CYS A 14 7.87 47.24 -9.55
C CYS A 14 6.90 46.44 -10.41
N LEU A 15 5.89 47.15 -10.92
CA LEU A 15 5.14 46.78 -12.12
C LEU A 15 6.10 46.78 -13.31
N LEU A 16 6.37 45.61 -13.89
CA LEU A 16 7.02 45.48 -15.19
C LEU A 16 6.04 44.79 -16.15
N ALA A 17 5.33 45.64 -16.89
CA ALA A 17 4.53 45.28 -18.05
C ALA A 17 5.34 45.66 -19.31
N VAL A 18 5.68 44.69 -20.16
CA VAL A 18 6.12 44.89 -21.56
C VAL A 18 5.84 43.61 -22.37
N PRO A 19 5.77 43.62 -23.71
CA PRO A 19 4.51 43.65 -24.45
C PRO A 19 4.32 42.43 -25.38
N LEU A 20 3.07 42.18 -25.75
CA LEU A 20 2.68 41.32 -26.86
C LEU A 20 3.15 41.92 -28.20
N THR A 21 3.97 41.18 -28.96
CA THR A 21 4.19 41.42 -30.38
C THR A 21 3.73 40.21 -31.18
N LEU A 22 2.59 40.36 -31.85
CA LEU A 22 2.16 39.56 -32.99
C LEU A 22 2.97 39.97 -34.24
N SER A 23 3.29 38.99 -35.09
CA SER A 23 3.53 39.02 -36.56
C SER A 23 4.62 37.99 -36.87
N GLY A 24 4.54 37.08 -37.84
CA GLY A 24 3.58 36.83 -38.91
C GLY A 24 4.05 35.61 -39.72
N CYS A 25 3.15 35.12 -40.57
CA CYS A 25 3.23 33.92 -41.40
C CYS A 25 4.27 33.95 -42.53
N GLY A 26 4.58 32.75 -43.03
CA GLY A 26 5.29 32.46 -44.29
C GLY A 26 6.45 31.50 -44.00
N LEU A 27 6.69 30.41 -44.72
CA LEU A 27 6.44 30.12 -46.12
C LEU A 27 6.93 28.67 -46.30
N PHE A 28 6.09 27.70 -46.70
CA PHE A 28 6.42 26.49 -47.48
C PHE A 28 5.25 25.51 -47.40
N GLY A 29 4.46 25.49 -48.49
CA GLY A 29 3.54 24.41 -48.78
C GLY A 29 4.18 23.45 -49.79
N SER A 30 3.81 22.19 -49.70
CA SER A 30 3.88 21.23 -50.80
C SER A 30 2.71 20.25 -50.70
N GLU A 31 2.25 19.88 -51.88
CA GLU A 31 0.96 19.34 -52.29
C GLU A 31 0.44 18.07 -51.61
N SER A 32 -0.89 17.96 -51.65
CA SER A 32 -1.72 16.83 -51.27
C SER A 32 -1.62 15.67 -52.26
N ALA A 33 -1.48 14.45 -51.76
CA ALA A 33 -1.86 13.24 -52.46
C ALA A 33 -2.73 12.37 -51.53
N SER A 34 -3.84 11.90 -52.07
CA SER A 34 -4.84 11.02 -51.47
C SER A 34 -4.25 9.69 -51.02
N VAL A 35 -4.42 9.35 -49.74
CA VAL A 35 -4.11 8.01 -49.21
C VAL A 35 -5.41 7.22 -49.10
N ASP A 36 -5.44 6.13 -49.87
CA ASP A 36 -6.51 5.18 -50.12
C ASP A 36 -6.71 4.22 -48.93
N PRO A 37 -7.95 3.93 -48.47
CA PRO A 37 -8.21 2.90 -47.46
C PRO A 37 -7.99 1.47 -48.02
N PRO A 38 -7.47 0.53 -47.20
CA PRO A 38 -7.15 -0.83 -47.66
C PRO A 38 -8.41 -1.66 -47.97
N PRO A 39 -8.34 -2.56 -48.97
CA PRO A 39 -9.47 -3.37 -49.41
C PRO A 39 -9.88 -4.45 -48.40
N GLY A 40 -11.20 -4.60 -48.21
CA GLY A 40 -11.83 -5.59 -47.36
C GLY A 40 -11.89 -6.98 -47.97
N GLU A 41 -10.77 -7.71 -47.95
CA GLU A 41 -10.71 -9.14 -48.32
C GLU A 41 -9.70 -9.94 -47.47
N VAL A 42 -9.80 -9.87 -46.13
CA VAL A 42 -9.09 -10.82 -45.23
C VAL A 42 -10.04 -11.50 -44.23
N GLU A 43 -11.35 -11.24 -44.29
CA GLU A 43 -12.35 -11.92 -43.46
C GLU A 43 -12.80 -13.29 -44.03
N ALA A 44 -12.28 -13.72 -45.19
CA ALA A 44 -12.66 -14.99 -45.83
C ALA A 44 -11.62 -16.13 -45.69
N GLN A 45 -10.48 -15.92 -45.01
CA GLN A 45 -9.41 -16.92 -44.88
C GLN A 45 -9.33 -17.62 -43.51
N MET A 46 -10.24 -17.33 -42.58
CA MET A 46 -10.30 -18.01 -41.27
C MET A 46 -11.41 -19.07 -41.16
N LEU A 47 -12.14 -19.36 -42.25
CA LEU A 47 -13.35 -20.20 -42.22
C LEU A 47 -13.31 -21.50 -43.08
N GLN A 48 -12.14 -21.93 -43.59
CA GLN A 48 -12.06 -23.16 -44.40
C GLN A 48 -10.85 -24.08 -44.09
N VAL A 49 -10.41 -24.15 -42.84
CA VAL A 49 -9.54 -25.27 -42.40
C VAL A 49 -10.41 -26.34 -41.74
N SER A 50 -11.12 -27.09 -42.58
CA SER A 50 -11.67 -28.39 -42.25
C SER A 50 -11.88 -29.21 -43.52
N GLY A 51 -11.03 -30.23 -43.73
CA GLY A 51 -11.45 -31.47 -44.36
C GLY A 51 -10.76 -31.86 -45.67
N GLY A 52 -9.92 -32.91 -45.59
CA GLY A 52 -9.76 -33.86 -46.70
C GLY A 52 -8.42 -34.59 -46.76
N GLY A 53 -8.37 -35.88 -46.37
CA GLY A 53 -7.24 -36.75 -46.69
C GLY A 53 -7.03 -38.06 -45.88
N THR A 54 -8.05 -38.93 -45.85
CA THR A 54 -8.10 -40.41 -45.71
C THR A 54 -6.92 -41.30 -45.21
N LEU A 55 -7.35 -42.44 -44.61
CA LEU A 55 -6.70 -43.73 -44.25
C LEU A 55 -6.31 -43.79 -42.76
N ASP A 56 -6.68 -44.78 -41.94
CA ASP A 56 -6.87 -46.21 -42.14
C ASP A 56 -7.75 -46.80 -41.01
N THR A 57 -8.28 -47.98 -41.31
CA THR A 57 -9.29 -48.85 -40.72
C THR A 57 -9.24 -49.19 -39.21
N GLY A 58 -10.44 -49.39 -38.62
CA GLY A 58 -10.65 -50.54 -37.74
C GLY A 58 -11.46 -50.38 -36.44
N VAL A 59 -12.75 -50.75 -36.51
CA VAL A 59 -13.39 -51.73 -35.59
C VAL A 59 -13.98 -51.24 -34.23
N LEU A 60 -15.31 -51.41 -34.15
CA LEU A 60 -16.29 -51.48 -33.02
C LEU A 60 -17.10 -50.22 -32.64
N GLY A 61 -18.42 -50.40 -32.73
CA GLY A 61 -19.49 -49.43 -32.60
C GLY A 61 -20.01 -49.16 -31.17
N PRO A 62 -21.21 -48.57 -31.05
CA PRO A 62 -21.60 -47.71 -29.93
C PRO A 62 -22.43 -48.44 -28.86
N VAL A 63 -22.42 -47.92 -27.63
CA VAL A 63 -23.46 -48.22 -26.64
C VAL A 63 -23.80 -46.96 -25.84
N SER A 64 -25.05 -46.53 -25.96
CA SER A 64 -25.71 -45.58 -25.06
C SER A 64 -26.31 -46.34 -23.88
N LEU A 65 -26.24 -45.80 -22.67
CA LEU A 65 -27.19 -46.07 -21.60
C LEU A 65 -27.38 -44.80 -20.76
N ASP A 66 -28.64 -44.37 -20.70
CA ASP A 66 -29.17 -43.35 -19.79
C ASP A 66 -29.78 -44.00 -18.54
N ASP A 67 -29.84 -43.15 -17.52
CA ASP A 67 -30.83 -43.03 -16.44
C ASP A 67 -30.68 -43.72 -15.06
N THR A 68 -30.77 -42.83 -14.06
CA THR A 68 -31.38 -42.94 -12.72
C THR A 68 -30.65 -43.72 -11.61
N ASP A 69 -30.06 -42.99 -10.65
CA ASP A 69 -30.68 -42.70 -9.33
C ASP A 69 -29.64 -42.11 -8.35
N LEU A 70 -29.95 -40.94 -7.78
CA LEU A 70 -29.88 -40.61 -6.34
C LEU A 70 -29.85 -39.08 -6.14
N ALA A 71 -31.02 -38.55 -5.86
CA ALA A 71 -31.19 -37.24 -5.23
C ALA A 71 -30.76 -37.31 -3.75
N ALA A 72 -29.92 -36.37 -3.32
CA ALA A 72 -29.93 -35.83 -1.95
C ALA A 72 -29.24 -34.46 -1.96
N GLY A 73 -30.02 -33.43 -1.65
CA GLY A 73 -29.59 -32.04 -1.71
C GLY A 73 -28.52 -31.67 -0.70
N VAL A 74 -27.60 -30.81 -1.15
CA VAL A 74 -26.93 -29.82 -0.31
C VAL A 74 -27.04 -28.50 -1.07
N SER A 75 -27.92 -27.62 -0.58
CA SER A 75 -27.89 -26.21 -0.95
C SER A 75 -26.71 -25.58 -0.22
N THR A 76 -25.55 -25.50 -0.87
CA THR A 76 -24.50 -24.58 -0.48
C THR A 76 -24.88 -23.21 -1.01
N ASP A 77 -25.43 -22.38 -0.13
CA ASP A 77 -25.49 -20.93 -0.30
C ASP A 77 -24.07 -20.38 -0.19
N THR A 78 -23.25 -20.65 -1.22
CA THR A 78 -21.94 -20.04 -1.37
C THR A 78 -22.20 -18.73 -2.11
N ALA A 79 -22.11 -17.62 -1.38
CA ALA A 79 -22.10 -16.30 -1.97
C ALA A 79 -21.07 -16.29 -3.12
N PRO A 80 -21.43 -15.78 -4.31
CA PRO A 80 -20.51 -15.75 -5.44
C PRO A 80 -19.25 -14.98 -5.04
N ALA A 81 -18.08 -15.55 -5.35
CA ALA A 81 -16.81 -14.86 -5.18
C ALA A 81 -16.89 -13.50 -5.93
N PRO A 82 -16.47 -12.39 -5.30
CA PRO A 82 -16.52 -11.09 -5.93
C PRO A 82 -15.73 -11.10 -7.24
N ALA A 83 -16.29 -10.47 -8.28
CA ALA A 83 -15.59 -10.27 -9.55
C ALA A 83 -14.30 -9.47 -9.31
N ALA A 84 -13.23 -9.80 -10.06
CA ALA A 84 -11.97 -9.08 -9.98
C ALA A 84 -12.18 -7.61 -10.40
N GLY A 85 -12.18 -6.69 -9.44
CA GLY A 85 -12.30 -5.26 -9.67
C GLY A 85 -11.03 -4.49 -9.27
N GLU A 86 -11.22 -3.24 -8.87
CA GLU A 86 -10.15 -2.29 -8.54
C GLU A 86 -9.29 -2.77 -7.37
N ARG A 87 -7.98 -2.50 -7.45
CA ARG A 87 -7.04 -2.87 -6.39
C ARG A 87 -7.11 -1.89 -5.24
N THR A 88 -7.10 -2.39 -4.03
CA THR A 88 -7.06 -1.58 -2.82
C THR A 88 -6.20 -2.24 -1.75
N THR A 89 -5.44 -1.41 -1.05
CA THR A 89 -4.61 -1.84 0.08
C THR A 89 -5.45 -1.88 1.36
N VAL A 90 -5.47 -3.03 2.02
CA VAL A 90 -6.06 -3.21 3.35
C VAL A 90 -5.02 -3.73 4.33
N PHE A 91 -5.17 -3.45 5.62
CA PHE A 91 -4.22 -3.90 6.65
C PHE A 91 -4.74 -5.13 7.39
N LEU A 92 -4.17 -6.29 7.08
CA LEU A 92 -4.58 -7.60 7.59
C LEU A 92 -3.57 -8.16 8.59
N GLU A 93 -4.00 -9.06 9.45
CA GLU A 93 -3.11 -9.78 10.37
C GLU A 93 -2.49 -10.99 9.68
N ASP A 94 -1.17 -11.08 9.72
CA ASP A 94 -0.39 -12.22 9.22
C ASP A 94 -0.38 -13.42 10.20
N GLY A 95 0.29 -14.50 9.82
CA GLY A 95 0.43 -15.71 10.63
C GLY A 95 1.21 -15.50 11.93
N ASN A 96 1.94 -14.39 12.06
CA ASN A 96 2.75 -14.03 13.22
C ASN A 96 2.03 -13.02 14.16
N GLY A 97 0.83 -12.59 13.78
CA GLY A 97 0.03 -11.63 14.53
C GLY A 97 0.39 -10.16 14.29
N LEU A 98 1.11 -9.86 13.20
CA LEU A 98 1.49 -8.52 12.76
C LEU A 98 0.53 -8.02 11.68
N LEU A 99 0.28 -6.72 11.66
CA LEU A 99 -0.49 -6.06 10.61
C LEU A 99 0.40 -5.73 9.40
N ALA A 100 0.04 -6.21 8.22
CA ALA A 100 0.70 -5.83 6.98
C ALA A 100 -0.30 -5.26 5.97
N PRO A 101 0.10 -4.28 5.14
CA PRO A 101 -0.69 -3.90 3.99
C PRO A 101 -0.78 -5.08 3.02
N VAL A 102 -1.94 -5.33 2.45
CA VAL A 102 -2.18 -6.36 1.43
C VAL A 102 -3.02 -5.75 0.33
N SER A 103 -2.57 -5.89 -0.90
CA SER A 103 -3.29 -5.39 -2.07
C SER A 103 -4.31 -6.42 -2.54
N LEU A 104 -5.60 -6.14 -2.36
CA LEU A 104 -6.71 -7.01 -2.77
C LEU A 104 -7.42 -6.44 -4.00
N SER A 105 -7.94 -7.31 -4.85
CA SER A 105 -8.92 -6.94 -5.87
C SER A 105 -10.33 -7.01 -5.27
N LEU A 106 -10.95 -5.84 -5.07
CA LEU A 106 -12.30 -5.73 -4.54
C LEU A 106 -13.27 -5.39 -5.68
N PRO A 107 -14.59 -5.62 -5.53
CA PRO A 107 -15.58 -5.21 -6.52
C PRO A 107 -15.44 -3.73 -6.90
N GLU A 108 -15.63 -3.42 -8.18
CA GLU A 108 -15.71 -2.02 -8.62
C GLU A 108 -16.93 -1.32 -8.01
N GLY A 109 -16.76 -0.06 -7.62
CA GLY A 109 -17.79 0.74 -7.00
C GLY A 109 -17.41 2.22 -6.95
N ASP A 110 -18.29 3.05 -6.39
CA ASP A 110 -17.91 4.42 -6.03
C ASP A 110 -16.98 4.43 -4.80
N ASP A 111 -16.35 5.57 -4.52
CA ASP A 111 -15.41 5.73 -3.39
C ASP A 111 -16.01 5.22 -2.06
N THR A 112 -17.31 5.41 -1.83
CA THR A 112 -17.95 4.99 -0.58
C THR A 112 -18.12 3.46 -0.53
N ALA A 113 -18.48 2.84 -1.64
CA ALA A 113 -18.55 1.38 -1.76
C ALA A 113 -17.16 0.76 -1.57
N MET A 114 -16.12 1.32 -2.19
CA MET A 114 -14.74 0.85 -2.02
C MET A 114 -14.28 0.91 -0.55
N LEU A 115 -14.57 2.00 0.16
CA LEU A 115 -14.24 2.11 1.58
C LEU A 115 -14.99 1.08 2.45
N LYS A 116 -16.26 0.83 2.14
CA LYS A 116 -17.05 -0.21 2.82
C LYS A 116 -16.47 -1.60 2.58
N ASP A 117 -16.15 -1.92 1.34
CA ASP A 117 -15.60 -3.21 0.93
C ASP A 117 -14.20 -3.43 1.54
N SER A 118 -13.37 -2.38 1.59
CA SER A 118 -12.07 -2.39 2.26
C SER A 118 -12.17 -2.77 3.74
N LEU A 119 -13.14 -2.16 4.44
CA LEU A 119 -13.38 -2.47 5.85
C LEU A 119 -14.04 -3.83 6.06
N ALA A 120 -14.91 -4.25 5.14
CA ALA A 120 -15.51 -5.58 5.16
C ALA A 120 -14.46 -6.68 4.93
N ALA A 121 -13.37 -6.40 4.21
CA ALA A 121 -12.22 -7.31 4.07
C ALA A 121 -11.47 -7.54 5.38
N LEU A 122 -11.57 -6.60 6.33
CA LEU A 122 -11.01 -6.74 7.66
C LEU A 122 -11.85 -7.65 8.57
N VAL A 123 -13.02 -8.13 8.15
CA VAL A 123 -13.90 -8.97 8.99
C VAL A 123 -13.42 -10.43 8.99
N SER A 124 -13.06 -10.93 10.18
CA SER A 124 -12.74 -12.34 10.40
C SER A 124 -13.89 -13.24 9.95
N LYS A 125 -13.58 -14.24 9.10
CA LYS A 125 -14.59 -15.15 8.53
C LYS A 125 -15.75 -14.41 7.82
N GLY A 126 -15.49 -13.20 7.33
CA GLY A 126 -16.43 -12.38 6.58
C GLY A 126 -16.46 -12.71 5.09
N GLN A 127 -17.11 -11.85 4.31
CA GLN A 127 -17.38 -12.09 2.89
C GLN A 127 -16.12 -12.25 2.02
N TYR A 128 -15.01 -11.60 2.39
CA TYR A 128 -13.74 -11.68 1.65
C TYR A 128 -12.74 -12.67 2.22
N ALA A 129 -13.09 -13.43 3.26
CA ALA A 129 -12.13 -14.32 3.94
C ALA A 129 -11.51 -15.37 3.01
N SER A 130 -12.24 -15.82 1.98
CA SER A 130 -11.75 -16.76 0.96
C SER A 130 -10.93 -16.10 -0.15
N ALA A 131 -10.87 -14.77 -0.19
CA ALA A 131 -10.12 -13.98 -1.16
C ALA A 131 -8.89 -13.32 -0.51
N LEU A 132 -8.53 -13.74 0.70
CA LEU A 132 -7.31 -13.29 1.37
C LEU A 132 -6.16 -14.25 1.02
N PRO A 133 -4.93 -13.75 0.81
CA PRO A 133 -3.76 -14.58 0.63
C PRO A 133 -3.54 -15.55 1.80
N GLU A 134 -2.91 -16.68 1.53
CA GLU A 134 -2.57 -17.66 2.58
C GLU A 134 -1.73 -17.01 3.70
N GLY A 135 -2.09 -17.31 4.95
CA GLY A 135 -1.44 -16.76 6.13
C GLY A 135 -2.00 -15.41 6.60
N PHE A 136 -2.93 -14.80 5.87
CA PHE A 136 -3.59 -13.56 6.28
C PHE A 136 -5.03 -13.77 6.74
N LYS A 137 -5.47 -12.94 7.69
CA LYS A 137 -6.86 -12.91 8.18
C LYS A 137 -7.30 -11.49 8.53
N GLY A 138 -8.62 -11.27 8.47
CA GLY A 138 -9.24 -10.06 9.00
C GLY A 138 -9.14 -9.96 10.52
N VAL A 139 -9.11 -8.74 11.05
CA VAL A 139 -8.95 -8.45 12.49
C VAL A 139 -10.25 -8.07 13.21
N LEU A 140 -11.28 -7.65 12.48
CA LEU A 140 -12.57 -7.31 13.06
C LEU A 140 -13.32 -8.60 13.43
N PRO A 141 -14.11 -8.60 14.52
CA PRO A 141 -14.88 -9.77 14.93
C PRO A 141 -15.82 -10.29 13.83
N ALA A 142 -16.02 -11.60 13.80
CA ALA A 142 -16.96 -12.22 12.88
C ALA A 142 -18.39 -11.67 13.08
N GLY A 143 -19.05 -11.35 11.96
CA GLY A 143 -20.39 -10.73 11.97
C GLY A 143 -20.38 -9.22 12.14
N THR A 144 -19.21 -8.57 12.22
CA THR A 144 -19.10 -7.11 12.10
C THR A 144 -19.60 -6.68 10.72
N GLU A 145 -20.48 -5.69 10.70
CA GLU A 145 -21.00 -5.08 9.48
C GLU A 145 -20.70 -3.58 9.47
N VAL A 146 -20.20 -3.09 8.33
CA VAL A 146 -20.02 -1.66 8.08
C VAL A 146 -21.36 -1.08 7.61
N LYS A 147 -22.09 -0.43 8.51
CA LYS A 147 -23.39 0.18 8.20
C LYS A 147 -23.24 1.38 7.29
N ASN A 148 -22.29 2.26 7.61
CA ASN A 148 -22.05 3.45 6.82
C ASN A 148 -20.59 3.89 6.87
N VAL A 149 -20.14 4.54 5.80
CA VAL A 149 -18.85 5.24 5.73
C VAL A 149 -19.12 6.57 5.02
N THR A 150 -18.64 7.66 5.60
CA THR A 150 -18.70 8.98 4.96
C THR A 150 -17.40 9.72 5.19
N VAL A 151 -16.89 10.41 4.16
CA VAL A 151 -15.73 11.28 4.29
C VAL A 151 -16.20 12.73 4.23
N ASP A 152 -15.83 13.52 5.23
CA ASP A 152 -16.19 14.94 5.27
C ASP A 152 -15.16 15.83 4.56
N LYS A 153 -15.43 17.15 4.54
CA LYS A 153 -14.56 18.13 3.87
C LYS A 153 -13.21 18.32 4.55
N ASP A 154 -13.10 17.93 5.81
CA ASP A 154 -11.88 17.99 6.61
C ASP A 154 -11.08 16.68 6.51
N LYS A 155 -11.42 15.81 5.53
CA LYS A 155 -10.75 14.53 5.26
C LYS A 155 -10.90 13.53 6.41
N LEU A 156 -11.96 13.66 7.20
CA LEU A 156 -12.29 12.72 8.28
C LEU A 156 -13.28 11.67 7.78
N ALA A 157 -12.86 10.40 7.82
CA ALA A 157 -13.72 9.25 7.57
C ALA A 157 -14.51 8.90 8.84
N VAL A 158 -15.83 8.98 8.77
CA VAL A 158 -16.74 8.54 9.82
C VAL A 158 -17.29 7.18 9.45
N VAL A 159 -16.98 6.18 10.27
CA VAL A 159 -17.34 4.78 10.04
C VAL A 159 -18.34 4.34 11.11
N GLU A 160 -19.45 3.77 10.67
CA GLU A 160 -20.45 3.19 11.54
C GLU A 160 -20.49 1.67 11.40
N PHE A 161 -20.29 0.97 12.50
CA PHE A 161 -20.42 -0.48 12.60
C PHE A 161 -21.67 -0.89 13.38
N ASN A 162 -22.05 -2.16 13.26
CA ASN A 162 -23.01 -2.79 14.16
C ASN A 162 -22.37 -3.16 15.52
N SER A 163 -23.21 -3.52 16.50
CA SER A 163 -22.78 -4.03 17.82
C SER A 163 -21.72 -5.13 17.79
N LYS A 164 -21.64 -5.95 16.73
CA LYS A 164 -20.66 -7.05 16.61
C LYS A 164 -19.22 -6.57 16.57
N PHE A 165 -18.98 -5.31 16.21
CA PHE A 165 -17.69 -4.68 16.35
C PHE A 165 -17.11 -4.80 17.76
N ASN A 166 -17.93 -4.90 18.81
CA ASN A 166 -17.47 -4.97 20.21
C ASN A 166 -17.09 -6.38 20.67
N ASP A 167 -17.31 -7.41 19.86
CA ASP A 167 -17.09 -8.83 20.22
C ASP A 167 -15.62 -9.27 19.97
N TYR A 168 -14.64 -8.42 20.26
CA TYR A 168 -13.20 -8.73 20.14
C TYR A 168 -12.56 -9.16 21.47
N GLU A 169 -11.35 -9.70 21.42
CA GLU A 169 -10.56 -9.99 22.62
C GLU A 169 -9.81 -8.73 23.09
N PRO A 170 -9.74 -8.42 24.41
CA PRO A 170 -9.11 -7.19 24.90
C PRO A 170 -7.68 -6.95 24.38
N ALA A 171 -6.93 -8.01 24.11
CA ALA A 171 -5.57 -7.94 23.57
C ALA A 171 -5.49 -7.44 22.11
N ASP A 172 -6.59 -7.51 21.36
CA ASP A 172 -6.69 -7.09 19.96
C ASP A 172 -7.24 -5.67 19.79
N GLU A 173 -7.66 -5.00 20.87
CA GLU A 173 -8.26 -3.66 20.82
C GLU A 173 -7.41 -2.67 20.01
N ARG A 174 -6.11 -2.61 20.33
CA ARG A 174 -5.14 -1.75 19.66
C ARG A 174 -4.96 -2.14 18.19
N LYS A 175 -4.88 -3.44 17.91
CA LYS A 175 -4.69 -3.98 16.55
C LYS A 175 -5.88 -3.63 15.65
N ILE A 176 -7.10 -3.71 16.17
CA ILE A 176 -8.32 -3.30 15.45
C ILE A 176 -8.25 -1.80 15.09
N LEU A 177 -7.88 -0.94 16.04
CA LEU A 177 -7.74 0.49 15.78
C LEU A 177 -6.67 0.76 14.71
N GLU A 178 -5.53 0.08 14.78
CA GLU A 178 -4.45 0.20 13.80
C GLU A 178 -4.92 -0.22 12.41
N ALA A 179 -5.49 -1.42 12.25
CA ALA A 179 -5.93 -1.93 10.95
C ALA A 179 -6.97 -1.03 10.28
N VAL A 180 -7.99 -0.58 11.01
CA VAL A 180 -9.03 0.30 10.48
C VAL A 180 -8.43 1.65 10.09
N THR A 181 -7.59 2.22 10.96
CA THR A 181 -6.97 3.54 10.71
C THR A 181 -6.06 3.50 9.51
N TRP A 182 -5.17 2.51 9.42
CA TRP A 182 -4.20 2.39 8.34
C TRP A 182 -4.83 2.01 7.01
N THR A 183 -5.90 1.21 7.02
CA THR A 183 -6.68 0.90 5.81
C THR A 183 -7.33 2.16 5.24
N LEU A 184 -8.00 2.97 6.07
CA LEU A 184 -8.71 4.16 5.59
C LEU A 184 -7.79 5.32 5.27
N THR A 185 -6.80 5.60 6.11
CA THR A 185 -5.78 6.63 5.83
C THR A 185 -4.77 6.19 4.77
N GLY A 186 -4.91 4.97 4.25
CA GLY A 186 -4.26 4.49 3.02
C GLY A 186 -4.87 5.08 1.75
N GLN A 187 -6.10 5.57 1.83
CA GLN A 187 -6.85 6.07 0.70
C GLN A 187 -6.65 7.57 0.52
N ASP A 188 -6.60 8.00 -0.74
CA ASP A 188 -6.43 9.39 -1.09
C ASP A 188 -7.53 10.26 -0.47
N GLY A 189 -7.11 11.36 0.16
CA GLY A 189 -8.04 12.32 0.73
C GLY A 189 -8.62 11.94 2.10
N ILE A 190 -8.13 10.89 2.76
CA ILE A 190 -8.49 10.55 4.15
C ILE A 190 -7.31 10.78 5.08
N GLN A 191 -7.46 11.66 6.07
CA GLN A 191 -6.40 11.99 7.03
C GLN A 191 -6.71 11.54 8.46
N GLY A 192 -7.97 11.23 8.75
CA GLY A 192 -8.37 10.73 10.05
C GLY A 192 -9.59 9.83 10.00
N VAL A 193 -9.81 9.10 11.09
CA VAL A 193 -10.94 8.16 11.24
C VAL A 193 -11.67 8.40 12.55
N GLN A 194 -13.00 8.36 12.51
CA GLN A 194 -13.87 8.38 13.69
C GLN A 194 -14.83 7.19 13.66
N LEU A 195 -14.94 6.50 14.80
CA LEU A 195 -15.71 5.26 14.91
C LEU A 195 -17.06 5.48 15.60
N TRP A 196 -18.09 4.82 15.08
CA TRP A 196 -19.44 4.76 15.62
C TRP A 196 -19.90 3.30 15.69
N VAL A 197 -20.71 2.99 16.70
CA VAL A 197 -21.37 1.69 16.83
C VAL A 197 -22.84 1.92 17.19
N ASP A 198 -23.74 1.28 16.43
CA ASP A 198 -25.20 1.37 16.61
C ASP A 198 -25.70 2.82 16.79
N GLY A 199 -25.33 3.71 15.86
CA GLY A 199 -25.74 5.11 15.86
C GLY A 199 -25.11 5.98 16.95
N LYS A 200 -24.09 5.50 17.68
CA LYS A 200 -23.40 6.28 18.73
C LYS A 200 -21.91 6.42 18.43
N LYS A 201 -21.41 7.66 18.51
CA LYS A 201 -19.96 7.94 18.47
C LYS A 201 -19.28 7.23 19.64
N LEU A 202 -18.23 6.48 19.34
CA LEU A 202 -17.34 5.95 20.37
C LEU A 202 -16.41 7.06 20.87
N THR A 203 -16.33 7.22 22.18
CA THR A 203 -15.36 8.10 22.87
C THR A 203 -14.20 7.34 23.47
N GLU A 204 -14.34 6.02 23.61
CA GLU A 204 -13.33 5.06 24.02
C GLU A 204 -13.70 3.68 23.45
N MET A 205 -12.72 2.79 23.35
CA MET A 205 -12.97 1.40 23.01
C MET A 205 -13.50 0.61 24.23
N PRO A 206 -14.44 -0.34 24.03
CA PRO A 206 -15.21 -0.92 25.14
C PRO A 206 -14.46 -1.85 26.10
N LEU A 207 -13.30 -2.45 25.76
CA LEU A 207 -12.70 -3.52 26.58
C LEU A 207 -11.44 -3.11 27.35
N GLN A 208 -10.60 -2.24 26.81
CA GLN A 208 -9.41 -1.67 27.47
C GLN A 208 -9.53 -0.15 27.64
N GLY A 209 -10.59 0.48 27.14
CA GLY A 209 -10.84 1.90 27.35
C GLY A 209 -9.86 2.79 26.59
N THR A 210 -9.30 2.32 25.45
CA THR A 210 -8.44 3.18 24.63
C THR A 210 -9.20 4.44 24.21
N PRO A 211 -8.74 5.65 24.55
CA PRO A 211 -9.47 6.88 24.26
C PRO A 211 -9.61 7.15 22.75
N LEU A 212 -10.81 7.58 22.35
CA LEU A 212 -11.19 7.96 20.99
C LEU A 212 -11.78 9.39 20.96
N ASP A 213 -11.31 10.26 21.85
CA ASP A 213 -11.73 11.65 21.96
C ASP A 213 -11.30 12.50 20.75
N ARG A 214 -10.23 12.08 20.07
CA ARG A 214 -9.70 12.67 18.84
C ARG A 214 -9.79 11.68 17.67
N PRO A 215 -9.84 12.18 16.42
CA PRO A 215 -9.70 11.33 15.24
C PRO A 215 -8.46 10.46 15.31
N LEU A 216 -8.60 9.19 14.92
CA LEU A 216 -7.49 8.28 14.75
C LEU A 216 -6.72 8.67 13.48
N THR A 217 -5.40 8.69 13.56
CA THR A 217 -4.52 8.95 12.41
C THR A 217 -3.33 8.00 12.47
N ARG A 218 -2.48 7.98 11.44
CA ARG A 218 -1.25 7.15 11.44
C ARG A 218 -0.28 7.48 12.58
N THR A 219 -0.45 8.58 13.30
CA THR A 219 0.32 8.86 14.53
C THR A 219 0.04 7.84 15.64
N LEU A 220 -1.01 7.03 15.54
CA LEU A 220 -1.24 5.86 16.40
C LEU A 220 -0.06 4.86 16.30
N GLY A 221 0.67 4.87 15.19
CA GLY A 221 1.65 3.86 14.83
C GLY A 221 0.99 2.56 14.38
N ILE A 222 1.81 1.54 14.14
CA ILE A 222 1.40 0.19 13.74
C ILE A 222 2.40 -0.84 14.27
N ASN A 223 1.91 -2.00 14.70
CA ASN A 223 2.74 -3.10 15.20
C ASN A 223 3.72 -2.67 16.30
N LEU A 224 3.27 -1.84 17.25
CA LEU A 224 4.15 -1.31 18.28
C LEU A 224 4.80 -2.43 19.12
N PRO A 225 6.06 -2.25 19.55
CA PRO A 225 6.70 -3.20 20.45
C PRO A 225 5.90 -3.30 21.76
N LYS A 226 5.59 -4.53 22.19
CA LYS A 226 4.89 -4.81 23.46
C LYS A 226 5.68 -4.35 24.69
N HIS A 227 6.99 -4.22 24.54
CA HIS A 227 7.91 -3.80 25.59
C HIS A 227 8.87 -2.78 25.01
N GLY A 228 8.87 -1.58 25.56
CA GLY A 228 9.85 -0.55 25.29
C GLY A 228 9.76 0.47 26.41
N PRO A 229 10.87 1.08 26.84
CA PRO A 229 10.76 2.21 27.75
C PRO A 229 9.83 3.22 27.09
N LEU A 230 8.77 3.64 27.80
CA LEU A 230 8.11 4.90 27.51
C LEU A 230 9.18 5.97 27.76
N LEU A 231 10.00 6.19 26.75
CA LEU A 231 10.93 7.29 26.69
C LEU A 231 10.05 8.52 26.85
N MET A 232 10.12 9.17 28.02
CA MET A 232 9.35 10.39 28.28
C MET A 232 9.64 11.51 27.27
N ASN A 233 10.65 11.32 26.42
CA ASN A 233 11.07 12.20 25.34
C ASN A 233 11.46 11.38 24.09
N SER A 234 10.52 10.62 23.52
CA SER A 234 10.68 9.95 22.22
C SER A 234 9.83 10.56 21.11
N SER A 235 10.23 10.27 19.89
CA SER A 235 9.43 10.41 18.68
C SER A 235 9.20 9.03 18.08
N ALA A 236 8.12 8.87 17.32
CA ALA A 236 7.79 7.62 16.64
C ALA A 236 8.25 7.68 15.18
N VAL A 237 8.87 6.61 14.71
CA VAL A 237 9.19 6.39 13.29
C VAL A 237 8.63 5.04 12.87
N THR A 238 8.22 4.91 11.61
CA THR A 238 7.73 3.63 11.08
C THR A 238 8.74 3.06 10.09
N VAL A 239 9.21 1.84 10.34
CA VAL A 239 10.18 1.13 9.48
C VAL A 239 9.51 -0.07 8.84
N TYR A 240 9.87 -0.38 7.61
CA TYR A 240 9.35 -1.56 6.89
C TYR A 240 10.40 -2.66 6.90
N PHE A 241 10.09 -3.79 7.53
CA PHE A 241 10.89 -5.01 7.45
C PHE A 241 10.29 -5.98 6.45
N SER A 242 11.04 -6.99 6.00
CA SER A 242 10.51 -8.10 5.22
C SER A 242 9.97 -9.20 6.12
N ALA A 243 9.08 -10.01 5.57
CA ALA A 243 8.57 -11.25 6.14
C ALA A 243 8.18 -12.19 4.99
N ALA A 244 8.22 -13.49 5.25
CA ALA A 244 7.92 -14.51 4.24
C ALA A 244 6.50 -15.08 4.40
N SER A 245 5.89 -15.46 3.27
CA SER A 245 4.65 -16.25 3.24
C SER A 245 4.85 -17.59 3.97
N PRO A 246 3.77 -18.26 4.43
CA PRO A 246 3.89 -19.52 5.16
C PRO A 246 4.67 -20.63 4.44
N ASP A 247 4.62 -20.64 3.10
CA ASP A 247 5.37 -21.57 2.24
C ASP A 247 6.79 -21.08 1.87
N GLY A 248 7.14 -19.85 2.27
CA GLY A 248 8.44 -19.22 2.03
C GLY A 248 8.69 -18.76 0.59
N THR A 249 7.66 -18.77 -0.27
CA THR A 249 7.83 -18.47 -1.71
C THR A 249 7.71 -16.99 -2.03
N HIS A 250 7.02 -16.21 -1.20
CA HIS A 250 6.77 -14.79 -1.41
C HIS A 250 7.22 -13.97 -0.21
N GLN A 251 7.93 -12.89 -0.49
CA GLN A 251 8.32 -11.89 0.50
C GLN A 251 7.29 -10.76 0.50
N TYR A 252 7.00 -10.22 1.68
CA TYR A 252 6.14 -9.06 1.88
C TYR A 252 6.73 -8.14 2.95
N TYR A 253 6.27 -6.89 2.94
CA TYR A 253 6.77 -5.85 3.84
C TYR A 253 5.79 -5.57 4.98
N VAL A 254 6.31 -5.52 6.20
CA VAL A 254 5.54 -5.28 7.41
C VAL A 254 6.01 -3.98 8.07
N PRO A 255 5.13 -2.96 8.19
CA PRO A 255 5.49 -1.73 8.89
C PRO A 255 5.52 -1.96 10.40
N VAL A 256 6.50 -1.40 11.07
CA VAL A 256 6.68 -1.45 12.53
C VAL A 256 7.03 -0.08 13.04
N THR A 257 6.28 0.42 14.00
CA THR A 257 6.59 1.69 14.68
C THR A 257 7.62 1.48 15.78
N ARG A 258 8.74 2.20 15.70
CA ARG A 258 9.82 2.27 16.71
C ARG A 258 9.79 3.62 17.42
N PHE A 259 10.21 3.63 18.68
CA PHE A 259 10.39 4.85 19.45
C PHE A 259 11.86 5.23 19.51
N VAL A 260 12.19 6.38 18.94
CA VAL A 260 13.56 6.92 18.89
C VAL A 260 13.68 8.13 19.81
N PRO A 261 14.88 8.46 20.32
CA PRO A 261 15.08 9.67 21.11
C PRO A 261 14.62 10.92 20.37
N ALA A 262 13.84 11.79 21.04
CA ALA A 262 13.34 13.01 20.42
C ALA A 262 14.46 14.00 20.08
N GLY A 263 14.23 14.81 19.04
CA GLY A 263 15.18 15.84 18.58
C GLY A 263 16.25 15.33 17.61
N GLN A 264 16.25 14.03 17.29
CA GLN A 264 17.01 13.49 16.18
C GLN A 264 16.30 13.79 14.84
N ASP A 265 17.06 13.73 13.75
CA ASP A 265 16.50 13.77 12.41
C ASP A 265 15.67 12.49 12.16
N THR A 266 14.38 12.66 11.86
CA THR A 266 13.41 11.57 11.74
C THR A 266 13.83 10.51 10.73
N LEU A 267 14.34 10.93 9.57
CA LEU A 267 14.71 10.01 8.49
C LEU A 267 15.99 9.24 8.82
N LYS A 268 16.99 9.93 9.37
CA LYS A 268 18.20 9.25 9.85
C LYS A 268 17.88 8.26 10.96
N ALA A 269 17.01 8.63 11.89
CA ALA A 269 16.59 7.75 12.97
C ALA A 269 15.85 6.51 12.42
N ALA A 270 14.88 6.70 11.51
CA ALA A 270 14.15 5.60 10.87
C ALA A 270 15.08 4.65 10.12
N LEU A 271 16.03 5.17 9.34
CA LEU A 271 16.98 4.34 8.60
C LEU A 271 17.98 3.61 9.50
N ASN A 272 18.41 4.22 10.61
CA ASN A 272 19.23 3.54 11.60
C ASN A 272 18.46 2.40 12.30
N GLU A 273 17.18 2.60 12.61
CA GLU A 273 16.32 1.53 13.14
C GLU A 273 16.10 0.41 12.11
N LEU A 274 15.99 0.74 10.83
CA LEU A 274 15.91 -0.25 9.74
C LEU A 274 17.20 -1.08 9.64
N ILE A 275 18.38 -0.44 9.72
CA ILE A 275 19.69 -1.10 9.75
C ILE A 275 19.83 -1.99 10.98
N ALA A 276 19.39 -1.51 12.16
CA ALA A 276 19.45 -2.26 13.40
C ALA A 276 18.61 -3.55 13.36
N GLY A 277 17.54 -3.55 12.56
CA GLY A 277 16.72 -4.72 12.33
C GLY A 277 15.52 -4.89 13.25
N PRO A 278 14.73 -5.96 13.08
CA PRO A 278 13.64 -6.27 13.96
C PRO A 278 14.13 -6.70 15.35
N GLU A 279 13.55 -6.14 16.42
CA GLU A 279 13.87 -6.50 17.82
C GLU A 279 13.54 -7.97 18.19
N SER A 280 12.68 -8.64 17.41
CA SER A 280 12.30 -10.02 17.63
C SER A 280 11.99 -10.72 16.32
N GLU A 281 12.38 -11.99 16.22
CA GLU A 281 12.12 -12.89 15.06
C GLU A 281 10.67 -13.40 15.02
N LYS A 282 9.68 -12.53 15.21
CA LYS A 282 8.25 -12.88 15.03
C LYS A 282 7.88 -12.90 13.55
N GLY A 283 8.60 -13.67 12.76
CA GLY A 283 8.46 -13.75 11.31
C GLY A 283 8.98 -12.55 10.52
N LEU A 284 9.55 -11.54 11.20
CA LEU A 284 10.27 -10.45 10.55
C LEU A 284 11.71 -10.83 10.26
N GLU A 285 12.19 -10.45 9.09
CA GLU A 285 13.53 -10.70 8.60
C GLU A 285 14.35 -9.41 8.52
N MET A 286 15.67 -9.56 8.67
CA MET A 286 16.63 -8.49 8.41
C MET A 286 16.66 -8.21 6.91
N VAL A 287 16.47 -6.94 6.53
CA VAL A 287 16.56 -6.50 5.13
C VAL A 287 17.94 -5.94 4.77
N MET A 288 18.82 -5.81 5.77
CA MET A 288 20.16 -5.25 5.64
C MET A 288 21.21 -6.20 6.20
N THR A 289 22.45 -6.07 5.71
CA THR A 289 23.57 -6.82 6.27
C THR A 289 24.01 -6.18 7.58
N GLN A 290 24.75 -6.92 8.40
CA GLN A 290 25.30 -6.37 9.65
C GLN A 290 26.37 -5.29 9.42
N GLU A 291 26.92 -5.22 8.20
CA GLU A 291 27.95 -4.26 7.80
C GLU A 291 27.37 -3.03 7.10
N THR A 292 26.05 -2.99 6.84
CA THR A 292 25.41 -1.84 6.23
C THR A 292 25.47 -0.64 7.17
N VAL A 293 25.98 0.50 6.68
CA VAL A 293 26.09 1.75 7.44
C VAL A 293 25.39 2.89 6.70
N LEU A 294 24.64 3.69 7.44
CA LEU A 294 24.09 4.95 6.94
C LEU A 294 25.18 6.03 6.92
N ASP A 295 25.53 6.52 5.74
CA ASP A 295 26.47 7.63 5.58
C ASP A 295 25.75 8.98 5.72
N SER A 296 24.70 9.19 4.92
CA SER A 296 23.99 10.46 4.87
C SER A 296 22.54 10.31 4.41
N VAL A 297 21.72 11.27 4.83
CA VAL A 297 20.35 11.47 4.36
C VAL A 297 20.17 12.95 4.10
N GLU A 298 19.79 13.30 2.87
CA GLU A 298 19.66 14.68 2.42
C GLU A 298 18.30 14.87 1.75
N ALA A 299 17.44 15.70 2.34
CA ALA A 299 16.22 16.15 1.70
C ALA A 299 16.54 17.29 0.72
N GLY A 300 16.50 17.00 -0.57
CA GLY A 300 16.73 17.98 -1.64
C GLY A 300 15.60 19.01 -1.73
N GLN A 301 15.90 20.20 -2.23
CA GLN A 301 14.90 21.28 -2.43
C GLN A 301 13.82 20.92 -3.46
N ASN A 302 14.05 19.90 -4.27
CA ASN A 302 13.11 19.36 -5.26
C ASN A 302 12.14 18.32 -4.67
N GLY A 303 12.15 18.08 -3.36
CA GLY A 303 11.30 17.09 -2.71
C GLY A 303 11.80 15.64 -2.84
N VAL A 304 13.03 15.44 -3.31
CA VAL A 304 13.67 14.12 -3.37
C VAL A 304 14.57 13.93 -2.16
N VAL A 305 14.40 12.82 -1.45
CA VAL A 305 15.30 12.40 -0.36
C VAL A 305 16.40 11.52 -0.95
N THR A 306 17.65 11.94 -0.80
CA THR A 306 18.82 11.12 -1.14
C THR A 306 19.31 10.38 0.09
N VAL A 307 19.38 9.06 0.02
CA VAL A 307 19.91 8.18 1.07
C VAL A 307 21.23 7.59 0.59
N SER A 308 22.30 7.78 1.36
CA SER A 308 23.60 7.19 1.08
C SER A 308 23.90 6.09 2.09
N LEU A 309 24.09 4.88 1.58
CA LEU A 309 24.46 3.68 2.35
C LEU A 309 25.85 3.21 1.92
N ASN A 310 26.56 2.58 2.85
CA ASN A 310 27.80 1.87 2.57
C ASN A 310 27.67 0.41 3.01
N ASP A 311 28.15 -0.50 2.16
CA ASP A 311 28.19 -1.94 2.42
C ASP A 311 29.15 -2.60 1.42
N ASP A 312 30.23 -3.19 1.91
CA ASP A 312 31.28 -3.79 1.08
C ASP A 312 30.78 -4.92 0.17
N MET A 313 29.67 -5.59 0.52
CA MET A 313 29.06 -6.62 -0.31
C MET A 313 28.53 -6.07 -1.65
N PHE A 314 28.22 -4.77 -1.70
CA PHE A 314 27.61 -4.10 -2.85
C PHE A 314 28.51 -2.98 -3.41
N ALA A 315 29.82 -3.21 -3.44
CA ALA A 315 30.83 -2.21 -3.80
C ALA A 315 30.58 -1.48 -5.15
N ASP A 316 30.02 -2.18 -6.14
CA ASP A 316 29.74 -1.60 -7.46
C ASP A 316 28.30 -1.11 -7.65
N GLY A 317 27.47 -1.18 -6.58
CA GLY A 317 26.08 -0.75 -6.59
C GLY A 317 25.14 -1.64 -7.42
N LYS A 318 25.55 -2.85 -7.83
CA LYS A 318 24.74 -3.73 -8.67
C LYS A 318 24.29 -4.97 -7.92
N GLY A 319 23.11 -5.48 -8.30
CA GLY A 319 22.58 -6.73 -7.74
C GLY A 319 22.27 -6.64 -6.25
N VAL A 320 22.00 -5.42 -5.75
CA VAL A 320 21.58 -5.23 -4.36
C VAL A 320 20.19 -5.86 -4.20
N PRO A 321 19.92 -6.62 -3.11
CA PRO A 321 18.61 -7.21 -2.89
C PRO A 321 17.49 -6.16 -3.00
N ALA A 322 16.47 -6.44 -3.80
CA ALA A 322 15.33 -5.55 -3.99
C ALA A 322 14.62 -5.28 -2.65
N GLU A 323 14.57 -6.28 -1.78
CA GLU A 323 13.99 -6.23 -0.44
C GLU A 323 14.65 -5.16 0.43
N MET A 324 15.98 -5.02 0.32
CA MET A 324 16.72 -3.96 1.00
C MET A 324 16.33 -2.58 0.47
N LEU A 325 16.34 -2.42 -0.85
CA LEU A 325 16.11 -1.13 -1.50
C LEU A 325 14.65 -0.67 -1.34
N GLU A 326 13.68 -1.56 -1.51
CA GLU A 326 12.26 -1.27 -1.32
C GLU A 326 11.93 -0.95 0.14
N SER A 327 12.55 -1.64 1.10
CA SER A 327 12.39 -1.32 2.53
C SER A 327 12.89 0.08 2.86
N VAL A 328 14.00 0.52 2.24
CA VAL A 328 14.49 1.90 2.34
C VAL A 328 13.48 2.88 1.75
N VAL A 329 12.96 2.61 0.55
CA VAL A 329 11.98 3.48 -0.12
C VAL A 329 10.71 3.63 0.72
N LEU A 330 10.11 2.51 1.16
CA LEU A 330 8.90 2.48 1.98
C LEU A 330 9.10 3.19 3.32
N THR A 331 10.23 2.94 3.98
CA THR A 331 10.57 3.59 5.26
C THR A 331 10.74 5.10 5.08
N VAL A 332 11.44 5.55 4.04
CA VAL A 332 11.60 7.00 3.81
C VAL A 332 10.27 7.65 3.48
N ALA A 333 9.51 7.11 2.53
CA ALA A 333 8.21 7.65 2.11
C ALA A 333 7.26 7.81 3.31
N GLN A 334 7.16 6.78 4.15
CA GLN A 334 6.29 6.80 5.33
C GLN A 334 6.67 7.87 6.37
N ASN A 335 7.93 8.30 6.42
CA ASN A 335 8.41 9.30 7.38
C ASN A 335 8.71 10.67 6.74
N SER A 336 8.33 10.91 5.48
CA SER A 336 8.60 12.16 4.76
C SER A 336 7.49 12.63 3.83
N ASP A 337 6.23 12.39 4.19
CA ASP A 337 5.06 12.80 3.39
C ASP A 337 5.14 12.30 1.93
N ASP A 338 5.49 11.01 1.76
CA ASP A 338 5.58 10.31 0.46
C ASP A 338 6.61 10.90 -0.51
N ALA A 339 7.72 11.41 0.01
CA ALA A 339 8.83 11.91 -0.80
C ALA A 339 9.39 10.85 -1.75
N LEU A 340 9.85 11.29 -2.94
CA LEU A 340 10.63 10.46 -3.84
C LEU A 340 11.99 10.15 -3.23
N VAL A 341 12.49 8.94 -3.43
CA VAL A 341 13.71 8.44 -2.81
C VAL A 341 14.75 8.14 -3.87
N GLN A 342 15.99 8.55 -3.62
CA GLN A 342 17.14 8.23 -4.44
C GLN A 342 18.21 7.60 -3.57
N ILE A 343 18.75 6.45 -3.98
CA ILE A 343 19.72 5.69 -3.18
C ILE A 343 21.11 5.80 -3.80
N ARG A 344 22.11 6.00 -2.95
CA ARG A 344 23.54 5.88 -3.25
C ARG A 344 24.10 4.72 -2.44
N MET A 345 24.86 3.85 -3.09
CA MET A 345 25.52 2.72 -2.44
C MET A 345 27.02 2.86 -2.65
N ASN A 346 27.82 2.96 -1.58
CA ASN A 346 29.26 3.15 -1.65
C ASN A 346 29.69 4.33 -2.55
N GLY A 347 28.93 5.42 -2.50
CA GLY A 347 29.12 6.61 -3.35
C GLY A 347 28.74 6.45 -4.83
N GLN A 348 28.26 5.27 -5.26
CA GLN A 348 27.81 5.03 -6.64
C GLN A 348 26.49 5.74 -6.92
N LYS A 349 26.40 6.32 -8.13
CA LYS A 349 25.19 7.03 -8.60
C LYS A 349 24.16 6.11 -9.25
N THR A 350 24.59 4.96 -9.74
CA THR A 350 23.70 3.95 -10.30
C THR A 350 23.64 2.83 -9.29
N VAL A 351 22.42 2.51 -8.84
CA VAL A 351 22.19 1.46 -7.84
C VAL A 351 21.09 0.56 -8.39
N THR A 352 21.45 -0.61 -8.89
CA THR A 352 20.51 -1.52 -9.54
C THR A 352 20.16 -2.68 -8.63
N GLY A 353 18.88 -2.85 -8.36
CA GLY A 353 18.35 -3.95 -7.54
C GLY A 353 18.32 -5.28 -8.30
N THR A 354 18.12 -6.39 -7.58
CA THR A 354 17.87 -7.72 -8.16
C THR A 354 16.59 -7.79 -9.01
N ASN A 355 15.68 -6.83 -8.81
CA ASN A 355 14.47 -6.61 -9.63
C ASN A 355 14.74 -5.81 -10.93
N ASN A 356 16.01 -5.50 -11.25
CA ASN A 356 16.44 -4.68 -12.38
C ASN A 356 15.96 -3.21 -12.40
N VAL A 357 15.53 -2.67 -11.26
CA VAL A 357 15.20 -1.24 -11.10
C VAL A 357 16.45 -0.46 -10.71
N ASP A 358 16.64 0.73 -11.30
CA ASP A 358 17.71 1.68 -10.90
C ASP A 358 17.22 2.65 -9.82
N TYR A 359 17.51 2.33 -8.57
CA TYR A 359 17.27 3.16 -7.39
C TYR A 359 18.27 4.32 -7.28
N GLY A 360 19.27 4.37 -8.16
CA GLY A 360 20.12 5.53 -8.35
C GLY A 360 19.39 6.73 -8.95
N GLN A 361 18.18 6.53 -9.49
CA GLN A 361 17.25 7.60 -9.86
C GLN A 361 16.17 7.81 -8.78
N PRO A 362 15.50 8.97 -8.73
CA PRO A 362 14.36 9.17 -7.86
C PRO A 362 13.24 8.16 -8.17
N VAL A 363 12.82 7.39 -7.18
CA VAL A 363 11.72 6.43 -7.24
C VAL A 363 10.66 6.77 -6.19
N SER A 364 9.38 6.49 -6.47
CA SER A 364 8.31 6.60 -5.48
C SER A 364 8.16 5.29 -4.72
N ALA A 365 7.46 5.36 -3.57
CA ALA A 365 6.91 4.14 -2.99
C ALA A 365 5.97 3.44 -4.00
N PRO A 366 5.89 2.09 -3.99
CA PRO A 366 4.91 1.37 -4.79
C PRO A 366 3.49 1.81 -4.45
N GLU A 367 2.66 2.01 -5.47
CA GLU A 367 1.23 2.32 -5.31
C GLU A 367 0.49 1.19 -4.57
N TYR A 368 0.87 -0.05 -4.88
CA TYR A 368 0.33 -1.26 -4.26
C TYR A 368 1.45 -2.01 -3.54
N VAL A 369 1.36 -2.08 -2.21
CA VAL A 369 2.31 -2.81 -1.38
C VAL A 369 1.79 -4.22 -1.16
N ASN A 370 2.69 -5.21 -1.23
CA ASN A 370 2.40 -6.63 -1.01
C ASN A 370 1.26 -7.16 -1.91
N VAL A 371 1.54 -7.22 -3.21
CA VAL A 371 0.67 -7.89 -4.19
C VAL A 371 0.94 -9.40 -4.13
N LEU A 372 0.28 -10.08 -3.20
CA LEU A 372 0.45 -11.51 -2.96
C LEU A 372 -0.52 -12.36 -3.78
N PRO A 373 -0.13 -13.57 -4.21
CA PRO A 373 -1.06 -14.49 -4.83
C PRO A 373 -2.08 -15.03 -3.81
N LEU A 374 -3.22 -15.49 -4.33
CA LEU A 374 -4.29 -16.13 -3.56
C LEU A 374 -4.07 -17.61 -3.36
#